data_AF-A0A9E7G563-F1
#
_entry.id   AF-A0A9E7G563-F1
#
_cell.length_a   1.000
_cell.length_b   1.000
_cell.length_c   1.000
_cell.angle_alpha   90.00
_cell.angle_beta   90.00
_cell.angle_gamma   90.00
#
_symmetry.space_group_name_H-M   'P 1'
#
loop_
_entity.id
_entity.type
_entity.pdbx_description
1 polymer ?
#
loop_
_entity_poly.entity_id
_entity_poly.type
_entity_poly.pdbx_seq_one_letter_code
_entity_poly.pdbx_strand_id
1 'polypeptide(L)'
;MYEKKIAQLIKQLEDESSRCADLEEQLSGIRHYLSGNKKSVQMQEKEVDELKREILKLNEDAASTIQSLRARNNELSLEKELLNGELKTLKDKLLYEERKRRCLEDEIIILKNALNDDNAEYESKRPYKGDATTRSMLSLGGPANIPKSNRSRETISGQKDTISKIFEEGKTVNVVANLAAEGFPLSFEVAVLTQDCGYCYDVNQERIVEEGGLDTLLLLLESSEDVNIHRVTAGAIANLAMNSSNQGLIMGKGGARLLANIASKTEDPQTLRMIAGAIANLCGNEKLHVTLKKDGGIKALLGMVQCGHSDVVAQVARGFANFAKCESRVFVIVCSKGHRKGRSLLIEDGVLNWMATSSATFSASTRRHIELSLCHLAQNEDNTLEIIRSGGIKELIRISQESSREDTRNLAKKALDSNPAFSAEIHAT
;
A
#
# COMPACT_ATOMS: atom_id res chain seq x y z
N MET A 1 66.69 -80.08 -39.45
CA MET A 1 65.22 -80.05 -39.24
C MET A 1 64.86 -79.53 -37.84
N TYR A 2 65.56 -79.96 -36.80
CA TYR A 2 65.29 -79.56 -35.40
C TYR A 2 65.60 -78.08 -35.07
N GLU A 3 66.70 -77.53 -35.57
CA GLU A 3 67.09 -76.12 -35.30
C GLU A 3 66.03 -75.11 -35.73
N LYS A 4 65.41 -75.31 -36.91
CA LYS A 4 64.34 -74.45 -37.42
C LYS A 4 63.08 -74.51 -36.55
N LYS A 5 62.76 -75.68 -35.98
CA LYS A 5 61.63 -75.88 -35.07
C LYS A 5 61.89 -75.24 -33.70
N ILE A 6 63.12 -75.34 -33.19
CA ILE A 6 63.55 -74.69 -31.95
C ILE A 6 63.47 -73.16 -32.08
N ALA A 7 64.02 -72.58 -33.15
CA ALA A 7 63.94 -71.14 -33.39
C ALA A 7 62.50 -70.63 -33.51
N GLN A 8 61.61 -71.42 -34.13
CA GLN A 8 60.19 -71.08 -34.24
C GLN A 8 59.46 -71.12 -32.88
N LEU A 9 59.80 -72.08 -32.03
CA LEU A 9 59.24 -72.17 -30.67
C LEU A 9 59.78 -71.06 -29.75
N ILE A 10 61.05 -70.67 -29.87
CA ILE A 10 61.63 -69.54 -29.13
C ILE A 10 60.90 -68.25 -29.49
N LYS A 11 60.70 -68.00 -30.79
CA LYS A 11 59.95 -66.82 -31.25
C LYS A 11 58.51 -66.80 -30.71
N GLN A 12 57.82 -67.94 -30.74
CA GLN A 12 56.47 -68.05 -30.15
C GLN A 12 56.47 -67.78 -28.64
N LEU A 13 57.49 -68.25 -27.92
CA LEU A 13 57.65 -67.99 -26.48
C LEU A 13 57.92 -66.51 -26.18
N GLU A 14 58.73 -65.85 -27.01
CA GLU A 14 59.01 -64.41 -26.91
C GLU A 14 57.74 -63.58 -27.21
N ASP A 15 56.99 -63.93 -28.26
CA ASP A 15 55.74 -63.26 -28.63
C ASP A 15 54.69 -63.41 -27.51
N GLU A 16 54.53 -64.60 -26.93
CA GLU A 16 53.63 -64.83 -25.79
C GLU A 16 54.12 -64.15 -24.50
N SER A 17 55.44 -64.08 -24.27
CA SER A 17 56.00 -63.35 -23.13
C SER A 17 55.74 -61.85 -23.23
N SER A 18 55.84 -61.26 -24.43
CA SER A 18 55.49 -59.85 -24.67
C SER A 18 54.00 -59.62 -24.44
N ARG A 19 53.15 -60.51 -24.95
CA ARG A 19 51.70 -60.44 -24.76
C ARG A 19 51.29 -60.57 -23.29
N CYS A 20 51.96 -61.43 -22.52
CA CYS A 20 51.76 -61.52 -21.07
C CYS A 20 52.18 -60.23 -20.36
N ALA A 21 53.31 -59.62 -20.72
CA ALA A 21 53.75 -58.35 -20.15
C ALA A 21 52.75 -57.21 -20.42
N ASP A 22 52.22 -57.11 -21.65
CA ASP A 22 51.21 -56.13 -22.02
C ASP A 22 49.91 -56.30 -21.21
N LEU A 23 49.48 -57.55 -21.00
CA LEU A 23 48.29 -57.86 -20.19
C LEU A 23 48.51 -57.56 -18.70
N GLU A 24 49.71 -57.78 -18.17
CA GLU A 24 50.07 -57.43 -16.80
C GLU A 24 50.05 -55.92 -16.57
N GLU A 25 50.55 -55.14 -17.54
CA GLU A 25 50.50 -53.68 -17.51
C GLU A 25 49.05 -53.18 -17.53
N GLN A 26 48.20 -53.72 -18.41
CA GLN A 26 46.77 -53.38 -18.45
C GLN A 26 46.05 -53.74 -17.15
N LEU A 27 46.33 -54.92 -16.57
CA LEU A 27 45.79 -55.33 -15.27
C LEU A 27 46.26 -54.41 -14.14
N SER A 28 47.49 -53.93 -14.19
CA SER A 28 48.01 -52.95 -13.23
C SER A 28 47.26 -51.61 -13.32
N GLY A 29 47.00 -51.12 -14.54
CA GLY A 29 46.24 -49.90 -14.80
C GLY A 29 44.78 -50.00 -14.32
N ILE A 30 44.12 -51.12 -14.62
CA ILE A 30 42.74 -51.38 -14.15
C ILE A 30 42.69 -51.45 -12.61
N ARG A 31 43.67 -52.10 -11.96
CA ARG A 31 43.75 -52.13 -10.48
C ARG A 31 43.92 -50.75 -9.88
N HIS A 32 44.76 -49.91 -10.48
CA HIS A 32 44.95 -48.53 -10.02
C HIS A 32 43.66 -47.71 -10.17
N TYR A 33 42.98 -47.83 -11.31
CA TYR A 33 41.70 -47.16 -11.57
C TYR A 33 40.61 -47.60 -10.58
N LEU A 34 40.47 -48.90 -10.34
CA LEU A 34 39.53 -49.45 -9.36
C LEU A 34 39.84 -48.98 -7.93
N SER A 35 41.11 -48.88 -7.55
CA SER A 35 41.53 -48.36 -6.25
C SER A 35 41.17 -46.88 -6.08
N GLY A 36 41.38 -46.06 -7.12
CA GLY A 36 40.96 -44.66 -7.16
C GLY A 36 39.45 -44.50 -7.01
N ASN A 37 38.66 -45.26 -7.77
CA ASN A 37 37.21 -45.23 -7.69
C ASN A 37 36.70 -45.69 -6.32
N LYS A 38 37.30 -46.73 -5.72
CA LYS A 38 36.94 -47.18 -4.37
C LYS A 38 37.12 -46.08 -3.33
N LYS A 39 38.23 -45.33 -3.40
CA LYS A 39 38.46 -44.17 -2.50
C LYS A 39 37.44 -43.05 -2.75
N SER A 40 37.12 -42.76 -4.01
CA SER A 40 36.12 -41.76 -4.38
C SER A 40 34.73 -42.11 -3.83
N VAL A 41 34.29 -43.35 -3.99
CA VAL A 41 32.99 -43.83 -3.46
C VAL A 41 32.97 -43.75 -1.93
N GLN A 42 34.05 -44.16 -1.27
CA GLN A 42 34.13 -44.10 0.19
C GLN A 42 34.13 -42.65 0.73
N MET A 43 34.62 -41.68 -0.05
CA MET A 43 34.53 -40.26 0.29
C MET A 43 33.10 -39.74 0.13
N GLN A 44 32.43 -40.10 -0.97
CA GLN A 44 31.03 -39.75 -1.21
C GLN A 44 30.08 -40.37 -0.17
N GLU A 45 30.31 -41.61 0.26
CA GLU A 45 29.52 -42.24 1.33
C GLU A 45 29.61 -41.46 2.65
N LYS A 46 30.80 -40.97 3.02
CA LYS A 46 30.99 -40.15 4.22
C LYS A 46 30.26 -38.82 4.13
N GLU A 47 30.32 -38.17 2.97
CA GLU A 47 29.63 -36.90 2.71
C GLU A 47 28.10 -37.08 2.78
N VAL A 48 27.58 -38.17 2.22
CA VAL A 48 26.15 -38.52 2.33
C VAL A 48 25.73 -38.75 3.78
N ASP A 49 26.55 -39.44 4.58
CA ASP A 49 26.24 -39.69 5.99
C ASP A 49 26.31 -38.40 6.83
N GLU A 50 27.18 -37.46 6.47
CA GLU A 50 27.24 -36.15 7.10
C GLU A 50 26.01 -35.29 6.77
N LEU A 51 25.61 -35.23 5.50
CA LEU A 51 24.40 -34.55 5.06
C LEU A 51 23.14 -35.14 5.72
N LYS A 52 23.05 -36.47 5.87
CA LYS A 52 21.94 -37.12 6.58
C LYS A 52 21.85 -36.66 8.04
N ARG A 53 22.99 -36.53 8.74
CA ARG A 53 23.01 -36.04 10.13
C ARG A 53 22.55 -34.59 10.23
N GLU A 54 22.97 -33.75 9.28
CA GLU A 54 22.56 -32.35 9.24
C GLU A 54 21.06 -32.20 8.97
N ILE A 55 20.51 -32.97 8.03
CA ILE A 55 19.07 -33.00 7.75
C ILE A 55 18.27 -33.45 8.97
N LEU A 56 18.73 -34.48 9.69
CA LEU A 56 18.06 -34.95 10.92
C LEU A 56 18.02 -33.85 11.98
N LYS A 57 19.15 -33.17 12.20
CA LYS A 57 19.22 -32.07 13.16
C LYS A 57 18.30 -30.90 12.80
N LEU A 58 18.31 -30.49 11.53
CA LEU A 58 17.42 -29.43 11.03
C LEU A 58 15.93 -29.80 11.18
N ASN A 59 15.58 -31.07 10.97
CA ASN A 59 14.22 -31.54 11.16
C ASN A 59 13.78 -31.52 12.64
N GLU A 60 14.66 -31.89 13.57
CA GLU A 60 14.38 -31.79 15.01
C GLU A 60 14.22 -30.33 15.46
N ASP A 61 15.10 -29.43 15.00
CA ASP A 61 15.03 -27.99 15.28
C ASP A 61 13.74 -27.37 14.70
N ALA A 62 13.35 -27.77 13.49
CA ALA A 62 12.10 -27.34 12.88
C ALA A 62 10.87 -27.86 13.66
N ALA A 63 10.89 -29.12 14.08
CA ALA A 63 9.80 -29.72 14.86
C ALA A 63 9.60 -29.01 16.21
N SER A 64 10.69 -28.71 16.92
CA SER A 64 10.63 -27.99 18.20
C SER A 64 10.13 -26.54 18.02
N THR A 65 10.54 -25.86 16.95
CA THR A 65 10.06 -24.52 16.61
C THR A 65 8.57 -24.51 16.27
N ILE A 66 8.09 -25.50 15.51
CA ILE A 66 6.66 -25.63 15.21
C ILE A 66 5.86 -25.87 16.49
N GLN A 67 6.38 -26.67 17.41
CA GLN A 67 5.71 -26.96 18.68
C GLN A 67 5.61 -25.70 19.56
N SER A 68 6.68 -24.89 19.65
CA SER A 68 6.66 -23.64 20.42
C SER A 68 5.70 -22.61 19.81
N LEU A 69 5.69 -22.47 18.48
CA LEU A 69 4.75 -21.60 17.78
C LEU A 69 3.29 -22.03 17.97
N ARG A 70 3.00 -23.34 17.96
CA ARG A 70 1.67 -23.87 18.25
C ARG A 70 1.22 -23.54 19.68
N ALA A 71 2.10 -23.72 20.66
CA ALA A 71 1.81 -23.37 22.05
C ALA A 71 1.48 -21.87 22.18
N ARG A 72 2.29 -21.01 21.57
CA ARG A 72 2.07 -19.56 21.59
C ARG A 72 0.78 -19.14 20.90
N ASN A 73 0.42 -19.80 19.80
CA ASN A 73 -0.83 -19.52 19.09
C ASN A 73 -2.06 -19.90 19.92
N ASN A 74 -1.99 -21.00 20.67
CA ASN A 74 -3.05 -21.39 21.59
C ASN A 74 -3.21 -20.39 22.74
N GLU A 75 -2.12 -19.90 23.32
CA GLU A 75 -2.16 -18.84 24.34
C GLU A 75 -2.82 -17.56 23.81
N LEU A 76 -2.41 -17.10 22.63
CA LEU A 76 -3.00 -15.92 21.99
C LEU A 76 -4.48 -16.11 21.65
N SER A 77 -4.89 -17.33 21.29
CA SER A 77 -6.31 -17.65 21.05
C SER A 77 -7.14 -17.53 22.33
N LEU A 78 -6.63 -18.03 23.47
CA LEU A 78 -7.30 -17.90 24.76
C LEU A 78 -7.38 -16.45 25.22
N GLU A 79 -6.30 -15.67 25.04
CA GLU A 79 -6.28 -14.24 25.36
C GLU A 79 -7.31 -13.46 24.51
N LYS A 80 -7.41 -13.79 23.22
CA LYS A 80 -8.42 -13.22 22.32
C LYS A 80 -9.86 -13.52 22.78
N GLU A 81 -10.13 -14.74 23.23
CA GLU A 81 -11.45 -15.11 23.76
C GLU A 81 -11.79 -14.34 25.04
N LEU A 82 -10.83 -14.18 25.95
CA LEU A 82 -11.00 -13.38 27.17
C LEU A 82 -11.31 -11.92 26.85
N LEU A 83 -10.49 -11.28 26.01
CA LEU A 83 -10.68 -9.89 25.59
C LEU A 83 -12.02 -9.68 24.88
N ASN A 84 -12.47 -10.64 24.07
CA ASN A 84 -13.80 -10.57 23.45
C ASN A 84 -14.93 -10.60 24.48
N GLY A 85 -14.79 -11.40 25.54
CA GLY A 85 -15.75 -11.42 26.66
C GLY A 85 -15.81 -10.10 27.42
N GLU A 86 -14.65 -9.51 27.72
CA GLU A 86 -14.55 -8.19 28.36
C GLU A 86 -15.15 -7.09 27.47
N LEU A 87 -14.83 -7.10 26.18
CA LEU A 87 -15.36 -6.15 25.20
C LEU A 87 -16.88 -6.21 25.12
N LYS A 88 -17.46 -7.41 25.13
CA LYS A 88 -18.92 -7.59 25.14
C LYS A 88 -19.53 -6.98 26.40
N THR A 89 -18.93 -7.25 27.56
CA THR A 89 -19.38 -6.69 28.84
C THR A 89 -19.32 -5.17 28.86
N LEU A 90 -18.25 -4.57 28.32
CA LEU A 90 -18.12 -3.12 28.21
C LEU A 90 -19.14 -2.50 27.24
N LYS A 91 -19.43 -3.16 26.12
CA LYS A 91 -20.49 -2.73 25.19
C LYS A 91 -21.87 -2.72 25.85
N ASP A 92 -22.20 -3.75 26.62
CA ASP A 92 -23.49 -3.82 27.33
C ASP A 92 -23.60 -2.71 28.38
N LYS A 93 -22.52 -2.40 29.11
CA LYS A 93 -22.46 -1.27 30.05
C LYS A 93 -22.59 0.09 29.36
N LEU A 94 -21.92 0.27 28.22
CA LEU A 94 -22.01 1.50 27.44
C LEU A 94 -23.45 1.73 26.97
N LEU A 95 -24.10 0.70 26.44
CA LEU A 95 -25.50 0.77 26.00
C LEU A 95 -26.45 1.12 27.15
N TYR A 96 -26.20 0.58 28.35
CA TYR A 96 -26.96 0.93 29.55
C TYR A 96 -26.81 2.41 29.90
N GLU A 97 -25.58 2.94 29.95
CA GLU A 97 -25.32 4.35 30.24
C GLU A 97 -25.88 5.27 29.14
N GLU A 98 -25.85 4.87 27.87
CA GLU A 98 -26.47 5.62 26.76
C GLU A 98 -28.00 5.70 26.88
N ARG A 99 -28.65 4.64 27.36
CA ARG A 99 -30.10 4.67 27.65
C ARG A 99 -30.40 5.60 28.81
N LYS A 100 -29.59 5.52 29.87
CA LYS A 100 -29.73 6.39 31.05
C LYS A 100 -29.53 7.86 30.69
N ARG A 101 -28.51 8.18 29.87
CA ARG A 101 -28.27 9.54 29.36
C ARG A 101 -29.49 10.06 28.59
N ARG A 102 -30.08 9.25 27.70
CA ARG A 102 -31.29 9.63 26.97
C ARG A 102 -32.46 9.95 27.89
N CYS A 103 -32.74 9.11 28.90
CA CYS A 103 -33.81 9.39 29.86
C CYS A 103 -33.61 10.73 30.60
N LEU A 104 -32.36 11.04 30.98
CA LEU A 104 -32.03 12.31 31.63
C LEU A 104 -32.15 13.50 30.66
N GLU A 105 -31.78 13.33 29.39
CA GLU A 105 -31.96 14.35 28.37
C GLU A 105 -33.44 14.67 28.12
N ASP A 106 -34.29 13.65 28.07
CA ASP A 106 -35.73 13.82 27.95
C ASP A 106 -36.31 14.56 29.18
N GLU A 107 -35.85 14.23 30.38
CA GLU A 107 -36.24 14.92 31.62
C GLU A 107 -35.79 16.39 31.62
N ILE A 108 -34.57 16.68 31.13
CA ILE A 108 -34.08 18.05 30.97
C ILE A 108 -34.95 18.84 29.97
N ILE A 109 -35.41 18.21 28.89
CA ILE A 109 -36.30 18.86 27.91
C ILE A 109 -37.65 19.18 28.56
N ILE A 110 -38.21 18.24 29.32
CA ILE A 110 -39.47 18.45 30.05
C ILE A 110 -39.33 19.60 31.04
N LEU A 111 -38.26 19.62 31.84
CA LEU A 111 -38.00 20.68 32.82
C LEU A 111 -37.76 22.04 32.15
N LYS A 112 -37.06 22.08 31.01
CA LYS A 112 -36.88 23.31 30.22
C LYS A 112 -38.21 23.87 29.69
N ASN A 113 -39.10 22.99 29.24
CA ASN A 113 -40.42 23.39 28.75
C ASN A 113 -41.30 23.92 29.88
N ALA A 114 -41.31 23.24 31.05
CA ALA A 114 -42.02 23.73 32.23
C ALA A 114 -41.51 25.10 32.71
N LEU A 115 -40.18 25.34 32.67
CA LEU A 115 -39.59 26.63 33.01
C LEU A 115 -39.98 27.75 32.00
N ASN A 116 -40.17 27.39 30.74
CA ASN A 116 -40.63 28.33 29.71
C ASN A 116 -42.14 28.65 29.84
N ASP A 117 -42.95 27.67 30.24
CA ASP A 117 -44.38 27.87 30.53
C ASP A 117 -44.60 28.74 31.78
N ASP A 118 -43.79 28.55 32.85
CA ASP A 118 -43.82 29.41 34.04
C ASP A 118 -43.40 30.86 33.73
N ASN A 119 -42.49 31.06 32.77
CA ASN A 119 -42.12 32.40 32.28
C ASN A 119 -43.23 33.03 31.42
N ALA A 120 -44.01 32.24 30.68
CA ALA A 120 -45.13 32.72 29.87
C ALA A 120 -46.34 33.15 30.73
N GLU A 121 -46.56 32.51 31.88
CA GLU A 121 -47.59 32.92 32.84
C GLU A 121 -47.25 34.24 33.58
N TYR A 122 -45.96 34.58 33.70
CA TYR A 122 -45.52 35.83 34.35
C TYR A 122 -45.57 37.07 33.43
N GLU A 123 -45.48 36.92 32.11
CA GLU A 123 -45.58 38.04 31.16
C GLU A 123 -47.03 38.44 30.82
N SER A 124 -48.03 37.63 31.16
CA SER A 124 -49.46 37.94 30.91
C SER A 124 -50.09 38.92 31.92
N LYS A 125 -49.34 39.38 32.94
CA LYS A 125 -49.83 40.35 33.94
C LYS A 125 -48.90 41.56 34.11
N ARG A 126 -48.82 42.41 33.09
CA ARG A 126 -48.45 43.83 33.28
C ARG A 126 -49.48 44.74 32.60
N PRO A 127 -50.26 45.55 33.35
CA PRO A 127 -51.05 46.61 32.76
C PRO A 127 -50.18 47.85 32.54
N TYR A 128 -50.26 48.38 31.34
CA TYR A 128 -49.81 49.71 30.94
C TYR A 128 -50.41 50.83 31.82
N LYS A 129 -49.56 51.65 32.44
CA LYS A 129 -49.60 53.13 32.62
C LYS A 129 -48.20 53.51 33.12
N GLY A 130 -47.49 54.56 32.74
CA GLY A 130 -47.73 55.74 31.92
C GLY A 130 -46.59 56.71 32.28
N ASP A 131 -46.02 57.34 31.25
CA ASP A 131 -45.25 58.58 31.26
C ASP A 131 -43.86 58.76 31.94
N ALA A 132 -42.95 59.19 31.05
CA ALA A 132 -42.15 60.42 31.08
C ALA A 132 -40.67 60.42 31.53
N THR A 133 -39.87 60.99 30.61
CA THR A 133 -38.59 61.73 30.76
C THR A 133 -37.34 60.91 31.13
N THR A 134 -36.18 60.93 30.45
CA THR A 134 -35.46 61.75 29.45
C THR A 134 -34.42 60.78 28.79
N ARG A 135 -33.78 60.93 27.61
CA ARG A 135 -33.02 62.06 27.03
C ARG A 135 -32.44 61.63 25.65
N SER A 136 -32.55 62.52 24.65
CA SER A 136 -31.69 62.77 23.44
C SER A 136 -31.14 61.58 22.60
N MET A 137 -31.50 61.32 21.33
CA MET A 137 -31.31 62.07 20.04
C MET A 137 -29.86 62.39 19.65
N LEU A 138 -29.36 61.74 18.58
CA LEU A 138 -28.56 62.20 17.41
C LEU A 138 -28.59 61.03 16.38
N SER A 139 -29.33 61.05 15.26
CA SER A 139 -29.27 61.82 14.00
C SER A 139 -28.34 61.25 12.89
N LEU A 140 -29.00 60.71 11.85
CA LEU A 140 -28.73 60.73 10.39
C LEU A 140 -27.48 60.08 9.74
N GLY A 141 -27.74 59.17 8.77
CA GLY A 141 -27.42 59.45 7.34
C GLY A 141 -26.57 58.47 6.50
N GLY A 142 -27.23 57.53 5.76
CA GLY A 142 -26.93 56.90 4.43
C GLY A 142 -25.50 56.46 4.00
N PRO A 143 -25.27 55.94 2.76
CA PRO A 143 -26.15 55.40 1.70
C PRO A 143 -25.61 54.09 0.99
N ALA A 144 -26.30 53.64 -0.08
CA ALA A 144 -25.78 53.04 -1.34
C ALA A 144 -26.14 51.58 -1.74
N ASN A 145 -26.72 51.50 -2.95
CA ASN A 145 -26.95 50.36 -3.85
C ASN A 145 -25.67 49.88 -4.56
N ILE A 146 -25.48 48.57 -4.80
CA ILE A 146 -24.79 47.93 -5.97
C ILE A 146 -25.36 46.48 -6.17
N PRO A 147 -25.46 45.93 -7.41
CA PRO A 147 -26.49 44.97 -7.83
C PRO A 147 -26.07 43.48 -7.92
N LYS A 148 -27.08 42.60 -7.93
CA LYS A 148 -26.99 41.14 -8.14
C LYS A 148 -26.70 40.79 -9.60
N SER A 149 -25.63 40.04 -9.88
CA SER A 149 -25.39 39.40 -11.19
C SER A 149 -25.98 37.99 -11.22
N ASN A 150 -27.04 37.80 -12.01
CA ASN A 150 -27.51 36.49 -12.48
C ASN A 150 -26.75 36.11 -13.76
N ARG A 151 -25.91 35.07 -13.71
CA ARG A 151 -25.53 34.27 -14.90
C ARG A 151 -24.75 33.02 -14.46
N SER A 152 -25.48 31.91 -14.25
CA SER A 152 -24.98 30.51 -14.30
C SER A 152 -25.97 29.49 -13.71
N ARG A 153 -27.30 29.70 -13.88
CA ARG A 153 -28.31 28.76 -13.36
C ARG A 153 -28.72 27.65 -14.34
N GLU A 154 -28.36 27.76 -15.61
CA GLU A 154 -28.83 26.84 -16.65
C GLU A 154 -27.98 25.57 -16.76
N THR A 155 -26.72 25.57 -16.33
CA THR A 155 -25.86 24.37 -16.33
C THR A 155 -26.13 23.44 -15.14
N ILE A 156 -26.59 24.00 -14.01
CA ILE A 156 -26.86 23.26 -12.75
C ILE A 156 -28.15 22.42 -12.84
N SER A 157 -29.08 22.78 -13.72
CA SER A 157 -30.37 22.08 -13.83
C SER A 157 -30.24 20.69 -14.45
N GLY A 158 -29.39 20.52 -15.47
CA GLY A 158 -29.19 19.22 -16.13
C GLY A 158 -28.44 18.19 -15.29
N GLN A 159 -27.56 18.65 -14.38
CA GLN A 159 -26.88 17.78 -13.41
C GLN A 159 -27.85 17.27 -12.33
N LYS A 160 -28.82 18.09 -11.90
CA LYS A 160 -29.85 17.67 -10.94
C LYS A 160 -30.77 16.58 -11.48
N ASP A 161 -31.13 16.62 -12.76
CA ASP A 161 -32.05 15.64 -13.34
C ASP A 161 -31.42 14.25 -13.50
N THR A 162 -30.10 14.20 -13.69
CA THR A 162 -29.33 12.93 -13.76
C THR A 162 -29.16 12.33 -12.37
N ILE A 163 -28.92 13.18 -11.36
CA ILE A 163 -28.89 12.81 -9.95
C ILE A 163 -30.28 12.30 -9.54
N SER A 164 -31.38 13.03 -9.77
CA SER A 164 -32.72 12.60 -9.37
C SER A 164 -33.17 11.26 -9.98
N LYS A 165 -32.77 10.94 -11.22
CA LYS A 165 -33.10 9.64 -11.86
C LYS A 165 -32.36 8.44 -11.27
N ILE A 166 -31.15 8.64 -10.75
CA ILE A 166 -30.37 7.57 -10.10
C ILE A 166 -30.90 7.31 -8.68
N PHE A 167 -31.61 8.27 -8.10
CA PHE A 167 -32.13 8.24 -6.74
C PHE A 167 -33.50 7.56 -6.62
N GLU A 168 -34.22 7.33 -7.73
CA GLU A 168 -35.53 6.65 -7.69
C GLU A 168 -35.46 5.11 -7.62
N GLU A 169 -34.33 4.47 -7.97
CA GLU A 169 -34.27 3.00 -8.10
C GLU A 169 -33.51 2.26 -6.97
N GLY A 170 -32.97 2.92 -5.95
CA GLY A 170 -32.16 2.25 -4.91
C GLY A 170 -32.47 2.71 -3.48
N LYS A 171 -33.21 1.88 -2.71
CA LYS A 171 -33.66 2.14 -1.32
C LYS A 171 -32.56 2.25 -0.24
N THR A 172 -31.30 2.55 -0.57
CA THR A 172 -30.20 2.58 0.43
C THR A 172 -29.32 3.84 0.39
N VAL A 173 -29.72 4.88 -0.35
CA VAL A 173 -28.95 6.13 -0.44
C VAL A 173 -29.31 7.11 0.70
N ASN A 174 -29.68 6.65 1.90
CA ASN A 174 -30.12 7.58 2.95
C ASN A 174 -28.98 8.32 3.69
N VAL A 175 -27.73 7.86 3.54
CA VAL A 175 -26.56 8.54 4.14
C VAL A 175 -25.97 9.61 3.20
N VAL A 176 -26.18 9.47 1.89
CA VAL A 176 -25.71 10.44 0.88
C VAL A 176 -26.85 11.38 0.43
N ALA A 177 -28.11 10.98 0.51
CA ALA A 177 -29.26 11.79 0.07
C ALA A 177 -29.53 13.03 0.92
N ASN A 178 -29.24 13.02 2.24
CA ASN A 178 -29.38 14.23 3.05
C ASN A 178 -28.32 15.30 2.75
N LEU A 179 -27.23 14.95 2.05
CA LEU A 179 -26.12 15.87 1.75
C LEU A 179 -26.39 16.80 0.54
N ALA A 180 -27.36 16.46 -0.33
CA ALA A 180 -27.64 17.23 -1.55
C ALA A 180 -28.91 18.09 -1.46
N ALA A 181 -29.83 17.80 -0.51
CA ALA A 181 -31.15 18.42 -0.46
C ALA A 181 -31.22 19.72 0.35
N GLU A 182 -30.33 19.96 1.32
CA GLU A 182 -30.49 21.08 2.27
C GLU A 182 -29.52 22.26 2.12
N GLY A 183 -28.68 22.30 1.09
CA GLY A 183 -27.87 23.49 0.82
C GLY A 183 -26.86 23.87 1.92
N PHE A 184 -26.58 22.96 2.86
CA PHE A 184 -25.49 23.08 3.82
C PHE A 184 -24.16 22.66 3.16
N PRO A 185 -23.02 23.25 3.58
CA PRO A 185 -21.73 22.88 3.00
C PRO A 185 -21.48 21.39 3.22
N LEU A 186 -21.11 20.67 2.15
CA LEU A 186 -20.61 19.28 2.10
C LEU A 186 -19.45 18.98 3.10
N SER A 187 -19.03 19.95 3.92
CA SER A 187 -17.88 19.88 4.81
C SER A 187 -18.13 19.19 6.15
N PHE A 188 -19.39 19.06 6.62
CA PHE A 188 -19.64 18.65 8.01
C PHE A 188 -19.89 17.16 8.24
N GLU A 189 -20.41 16.42 7.25
CA GLU A 189 -20.77 15.00 7.44
C GLU A 189 -19.99 14.02 6.58
N VAL A 190 -19.37 14.46 5.47
CA VAL A 190 -18.22 13.71 4.92
C VAL A 190 -17.02 13.76 5.88
N ALA A 191 -17.03 14.69 6.84
CA ALA A 191 -16.10 14.68 7.96
C ALA A 191 -16.14 13.37 8.77
N VAL A 192 -17.30 12.67 8.82
CA VAL A 192 -17.44 11.35 9.48
C VAL A 192 -16.63 10.27 8.76
N LEU A 193 -16.34 10.42 7.46
CA LEU A 193 -15.41 9.54 6.75
C LEU A 193 -13.94 9.89 7.04
N THR A 194 -13.62 11.09 7.53
CA THR A 194 -12.26 11.61 7.61
C THR A 194 -11.67 11.82 9.02
N GLN A 195 -12.39 11.57 10.14
CA GLN A 195 -11.83 11.87 11.48
C GLN A 195 -12.08 10.83 12.59
N ASP A 196 -10.96 10.34 13.14
CA ASP A 196 -10.68 9.67 14.44
C ASP A 196 -11.82 8.94 15.20
N CYS A 197 -11.91 7.62 15.03
CA CYS A 197 -12.39 6.68 16.06
C CYS A 197 -11.80 5.27 15.81
N GLY A 198 -10.73 4.93 16.54
CA GLY A 198 -9.83 3.80 16.28
C GLY A 198 -10.34 2.37 16.55
N TYR A 199 -11.65 2.09 16.54
CA TYR A 199 -12.16 0.73 16.79
C TYR A 199 -13.36 0.27 15.94
N CYS A 200 -13.88 1.09 15.02
CA CYS A 200 -15.04 0.74 14.17
C CYS A 200 -14.83 0.98 12.66
N TYR A 201 -13.61 1.29 12.25
CA TYR A 201 -13.29 1.74 10.89
C TYR A 201 -13.56 0.67 9.81
N ASP A 202 -13.17 -0.58 10.04
CA ASP A 202 -13.19 -1.61 8.99
C ASP A 202 -14.61 -2.09 8.62
N VAL A 203 -15.46 -2.30 9.63
CA VAL A 203 -16.85 -2.77 9.45
C VAL A 203 -17.71 -1.72 8.74
N ASN A 204 -17.45 -0.43 8.99
CA ASN A 204 -18.19 0.64 8.33
C ASN A 204 -17.78 0.79 6.86
N GLN A 205 -16.51 0.55 6.52
CA GLN A 205 -16.05 0.65 5.13
C GLN A 205 -16.63 -0.44 4.23
N GLU A 206 -16.61 -1.70 4.69
CA GLU A 206 -17.17 -2.81 3.91
C GLU A 206 -18.68 -2.62 3.70
N ARG A 207 -19.41 -2.21 4.75
CA ARG A 207 -20.84 -1.88 4.64
C ARG A 207 -21.13 -0.74 3.66
N ILE A 208 -20.33 0.33 3.66
CA ILE A 208 -20.49 1.43 2.69
C ILE A 208 -20.36 0.92 1.25
N VAL A 209 -19.44 -0.02 1.00
CA VAL A 209 -19.25 -0.59 -0.33
C VAL A 209 -20.39 -1.56 -0.68
N GLU A 210 -20.82 -2.40 0.26
CA GLU A 210 -21.97 -3.30 0.12
C GLU A 210 -23.29 -2.56 -0.15
N GLU A 211 -23.47 -1.40 0.47
CA GLU A 211 -24.65 -0.54 0.30
C GLU A 211 -24.59 0.32 -0.99
N GLY A 212 -23.58 0.13 -1.85
CA GLY A 212 -23.45 0.83 -3.15
C GLY A 212 -22.81 2.21 -3.07
N GLY A 213 -22.22 2.57 -1.93
CA GLY A 213 -21.57 3.86 -1.71
C GLY A 213 -20.39 4.10 -2.65
N LEU A 214 -19.61 3.07 -2.98
CA LEU A 214 -18.49 3.19 -3.93
C LEU A 214 -18.96 3.60 -5.33
N ASP A 215 -20.06 3.02 -5.82
CA ASP A 215 -20.63 3.38 -7.13
C ASP A 215 -21.08 4.84 -7.16
N THR A 216 -21.72 5.29 -6.08
CA THR A 216 -22.15 6.68 -5.93
C THR A 216 -20.95 7.63 -5.92
N LEU A 217 -19.88 7.29 -5.19
CA LEU A 217 -18.67 8.11 -5.13
C LEU A 217 -17.95 8.21 -6.48
N LEU A 218 -17.87 7.10 -7.23
CA LEU A 218 -17.27 7.08 -8.56
C LEU A 218 -18.11 7.89 -9.56
N LEU A 219 -19.43 7.74 -9.53
CA LEU A 219 -20.34 8.52 -10.36
C LEU A 219 -20.22 10.03 -10.07
N LEU A 220 -20.19 10.42 -8.80
CA LEU A 220 -20.02 11.83 -8.41
C LEU A 220 -18.66 12.38 -8.83
N LEU A 221 -17.60 11.57 -8.76
CA LEU A 221 -16.27 11.93 -9.23
C LEU A 221 -16.22 12.08 -10.77
N GLU A 222 -17.04 11.34 -11.52
CA GLU A 222 -17.09 11.40 -12.98
C GLU A 222 -18.01 12.51 -13.53
N SER A 223 -19.17 12.72 -12.90
CA SER A 223 -20.23 13.58 -13.41
C SER A 223 -20.16 15.04 -12.94
N SER A 224 -19.40 15.30 -11.87
CA SER A 224 -19.26 16.64 -11.31
C SER A 224 -18.19 17.46 -12.04
N GLU A 225 -18.36 18.78 -12.03
CA GLU A 225 -17.31 19.74 -12.38
C GLU A 225 -16.82 20.54 -11.15
N ASP A 226 -17.45 20.35 -10.00
CA ASP A 226 -17.10 21.04 -8.75
C ASP A 226 -15.87 20.40 -8.10
N VAL A 227 -14.81 21.19 -7.99
CA VAL A 227 -13.54 20.83 -7.32
C VAL A 227 -13.77 20.38 -5.88
N ASN A 228 -14.73 20.97 -5.15
CA ASN A 228 -15.05 20.54 -3.79
C ASN A 228 -15.62 19.12 -3.77
N ILE A 229 -16.49 18.79 -4.73
CA ILE A 229 -17.03 17.44 -4.88
C ILE A 229 -15.89 16.48 -5.22
N HIS A 230 -15.03 16.80 -6.19
CA HIS A 230 -13.86 15.97 -6.53
C HIS A 230 -12.95 15.71 -5.33
N ARG A 231 -12.66 16.75 -4.54
CA ARG A 231 -11.83 16.62 -3.33
C ARG A 231 -12.45 15.67 -2.32
N VAL A 232 -13.73 15.87 -2.03
CA VAL A 232 -14.47 15.12 -1.02
C VAL A 232 -14.64 13.65 -1.45
N THR A 233 -14.99 13.40 -2.71
CA THR A 233 -15.15 12.04 -3.24
C THR A 233 -13.81 11.32 -3.37
N ALA A 234 -12.76 11.98 -3.84
CA ALA A 234 -11.41 11.40 -3.87
C ALA A 234 -10.90 11.07 -2.46
N GLY A 235 -11.19 11.93 -1.47
CA GLY A 235 -10.87 11.68 -0.06
C GLY A 235 -11.59 10.45 0.51
N ALA A 236 -12.89 10.33 0.24
CA ALA A 236 -13.67 9.15 0.63
C ALA A 236 -13.14 7.87 -0.02
N ILE A 237 -12.83 7.90 -1.32
CA ILE A 237 -12.22 6.77 -2.05
C ILE A 237 -10.84 6.43 -1.47
N ALA A 238 -10.04 7.42 -1.07
CA ALA A 238 -8.75 7.19 -0.43
C ALA A 238 -8.89 6.43 0.88
N ASN A 239 -9.89 6.77 1.68
CA ASN A 239 -10.19 6.09 2.94
C ASN A 239 -10.67 4.66 2.69
N LEU A 240 -11.59 4.44 1.76
CA LEU A 240 -12.03 3.09 1.37
C LEU A 240 -10.86 2.24 0.86
N ALA A 241 -9.91 2.83 0.13
CA ALA A 241 -8.73 2.14 -0.38
C ALA A 241 -7.73 1.72 0.73
N MET A 242 -7.90 2.16 1.98
CA MET A 242 -7.08 1.66 3.09
C MET A 242 -7.36 0.19 3.41
N ASN A 243 -8.60 -0.27 3.22
CA ASN A 243 -8.94 -1.69 3.38
C ASN A 243 -8.65 -2.46 2.08
N SER A 244 -7.83 -3.51 2.19
CA SER A 244 -7.43 -4.39 1.09
C SER A 244 -8.59 -5.09 0.36
N SER A 245 -9.72 -5.37 1.03
CA SER A 245 -10.91 -5.98 0.40
C SER A 245 -11.55 -5.02 -0.60
N ASN A 246 -11.60 -3.73 -0.28
CA ASN A 246 -12.17 -2.68 -1.11
C ASN A 246 -11.28 -2.30 -2.30
N GLN A 247 -9.97 -2.43 -2.18
CA GLN A 247 -9.04 -2.03 -3.25
C GLN A 247 -9.31 -2.80 -4.56
N GLY A 248 -9.65 -4.08 -4.48
CA GLY A 248 -10.02 -4.89 -5.66
C GLY A 248 -11.29 -4.38 -6.33
N LEU A 249 -12.29 -3.96 -5.55
CA LEU A 249 -13.55 -3.41 -6.05
C LEU A 249 -13.36 -2.03 -6.69
N ILE A 250 -12.57 -1.15 -6.05
CA ILE A 250 -12.20 0.16 -6.59
C ILE A 250 -11.52 -0.01 -7.95
N MET A 251 -10.54 -0.92 -8.05
CA MET A 251 -9.86 -1.23 -9.31
C MET A 251 -10.81 -1.83 -10.35
N GLY A 252 -11.62 -2.81 -9.96
CA GLY A 252 -12.57 -3.49 -10.85
C GLY A 252 -13.61 -2.56 -11.48
N LYS A 253 -14.02 -1.52 -10.75
CA LYS A 253 -14.94 -0.48 -11.23
C LYS A 253 -14.23 0.66 -11.99
N GLY A 254 -12.93 0.54 -12.26
CA GLY A 254 -12.16 1.54 -13.00
C GLY A 254 -11.82 2.80 -12.19
N GLY A 255 -11.89 2.74 -10.86
CA GLY A 255 -11.64 3.88 -9.98
C GLY A 255 -10.25 4.50 -10.14
N ALA A 256 -9.21 3.68 -10.36
CA ALA A 256 -7.86 4.21 -10.62
C ALA A 256 -7.77 5.03 -11.91
N ARG A 257 -8.42 4.55 -12.99
CA ARG A 257 -8.48 5.27 -14.27
C ARG A 257 -9.25 6.58 -14.14
N LEU A 258 -10.37 6.56 -13.41
CA LEU A 258 -11.14 7.77 -13.15
C LEU A 258 -10.34 8.79 -12.33
N LEU A 259 -9.72 8.35 -11.24
CA LEU A 259 -8.83 9.19 -10.42
C LEU A 259 -7.70 9.79 -11.26
N ALA A 260 -7.05 9.00 -12.12
CA ALA A 260 -6.01 9.47 -13.04
C ALA A 260 -6.55 10.53 -14.04
N ASN A 261 -7.75 10.32 -14.57
CA ASN A 261 -8.40 11.26 -15.48
C ASN A 261 -8.78 12.59 -14.82
N ILE A 262 -9.18 12.57 -13.54
CA ILE A 262 -9.46 13.80 -12.80
C ILE A 262 -8.16 14.52 -12.44
N ALA A 263 -7.12 13.78 -12.05
CA ALA A 263 -5.80 14.34 -11.75
C ALA A 263 -5.19 15.09 -12.94
N SER A 264 -5.45 14.66 -14.18
CA SER A 264 -4.94 15.35 -15.38
C SER A 264 -5.71 16.62 -15.75
N LYS A 265 -6.87 16.86 -15.14
CA LYS A 265 -7.76 18.01 -15.45
C LYS A 265 -7.80 19.06 -14.35
N THR A 266 -7.34 18.72 -13.13
CA THR A 266 -7.41 19.61 -11.97
C THR A 266 -6.05 20.20 -11.63
N GLU A 267 -6.04 21.48 -11.28
CA GLU A 267 -4.87 22.17 -10.74
C GLU A 267 -4.94 22.34 -9.21
N ASP A 268 -6.05 21.94 -8.57
CA ASP A 268 -6.25 22.08 -7.12
C ASP A 268 -5.35 21.12 -6.33
N PRO A 269 -4.35 21.62 -5.57
CA PRO A 269 -3.40 20.78 -4.86
C PRO A 269 -4.07 19.88 -3.82
N GLN A 270 -5.18 20.32 -3.21
CA GLN A 270 -5.86 19.52 -2.19
C GLN A 270 -6.59 18.33 -2.82
N THR A 271 -7.24 18.52 -3.97
CA THR A 271 -7.81 17.42 -4.77
C THR A 271 -6.71 16.46 -5.22
N LEU A 272 -5.60 16.96 -5.78
CA LEU A 272 -4.46 16.14 -6.18
C LEU A 272 -3.88 15.33 -5.02
N ARG A 273 -3.81 15.93 -3.82
CA ARG A 273 -3.35 15.24 -2.60
C ARG A 273 -4.28 14.08 -2.24
N MET A 274 -5.60 14.25 -2.33
CA MET A 274 -6.56 13.17 -2.06
C MET A 274 -6.46 12.05 -3.10
N ILE A 275 -6.36 12.41 -4.38
CA ILE A 275 -6.20 11.45 -5.48
C ILE A 275 -4.88 10.67 -5.32
N ALA A 276 -3.76 11.36 -5.07
CA ALA A 276 -2.48 10.72 -4.80
C ALA A 276 -2.56 9.80 -3.59
N GLY A 277 -3.29 10.20 -2.54
CA GLY A 277 -3.55 9.38 -1.36
C GLY A 277 -4.28 8.07 -1.70
N ALA A 278 -5.34 8.14 -2.52
CA ALA A 278 -6.08 6.96 -2.97
C ALA A 278 -5.21 6.02 -3.79
N ILE A 279 -4.53 6.53 -4.82
CA ILE A 279 -3.66 5.71 -5.68
C ILE A 279 -2.49 5.13 -4.86
N ALA A 280 -1.92 5.87 -3.91
CA ALA A 280 -0.85 5.38 -3.04
C ALA A 280 -1.29 4.24 -2.11
N ASN A 281 -2.56 4.20 -1.70
CA ASN A 281 -3.11 3.07 -0.95
C ASN A 281 -3.25 1.84 -1.86
N LEU A 282 -3.73 2.02 -3.11
CA LEU A 282 -3.83 0.95 -4.12
C LEU A 282 -2.45 0.38 -4.50
N CYS A 283 -1.39 1.21 -4.54
CA CYS A 283 -0.01 0.78 -4.75
C CYS A 283 0.47 -0.25 -3.71
N GLY A 284 -0.14 -0.28 -2.52
CA GLY A 284 0.19 -1.23 -1.46
C GLY A 284 -0.23 -2.68 -1.75
N ASN A 285 -0.94 -2.95 -2.86
CA ASN A 285 -1.43 -4.28 -3.19
C ASN A 285 -0.85 -4.78 -4.53
N GLU A 286 0.06 -5.74 -4.43
CA GLU A 286 0.81 -6.31 -5.56
C GLU A 286 -0.07 -6.89 -6.67
N LYS A 287 -1.27 -7.41 -6.31
CA LYS A 287 -2.21 -8.02 -7.25
C LYS A 287 -2.78 -6.99 -8.21
N LEU A 288 -2.79 -5.71 -7.81
CA LEU A 288 -3.37 -4.62 -8.57
C LEU A 288 -2.37 -3.90 -9.46
N HIS A 289 -1.06 -4.12 -9.29
CA HIS A 289 0.01 -3.35 -9.95
C HIS A 289 -0.09 -3.32 -11.48
N VAL A 290 -0.37 -4.45 -12.12
CA VAL A 290 -0.50 -4.53 -13.59
C VAL A 290 -1.69 -3.70 -14.06
N THR A 291 -2.84 -3.83 -13.39
CA THR A 291 -4.04 -3.05 -13.71
C THR A 291 -3.83 -1.57 -13.40
N LEU A 292 -3.15 -1.23 -12.30
CA LEU A 292 -2.85 0.13 -11.89
C LEU A 292 -2.00 0.86 -12.93
N LYS A 293 -1.00 0.17 -13.49
CA LYS A 293 -0.21 0.67 -14.62
C LYS A 293 -1.10 0.88 -15.86
N LYS A 294 -1.90 -0.14 -16.23
CA LYS A 294 -2.79 -0.09 -17.41
C LYS A 294 -3.79 1.07 -17.31
N ASP A 295 -4.33 1.32 -16.13
CA ASP A 295 -5.27 2.40 -15.85
C ASP A 295 -4.59 3.78 -15.71
N GLY A 296 -3.26 3.86 -15.90
CA GLY A 296 -2.51 5.11 -15.88
C GLY A 296 -2.23 5.66 -14.49
N GLY A 297 -2.45 4.88 -13.42
CA GLY A 297 -2.25 5.33 -12.04
C GLY A 297 -0.80 5.74 -11.73
N ILE A 298 0.18 4.99 -12.25
CA ILE A 298 1.61 5.32 -12.06
C ILE A 298 1.95 6.64 -12.78
N LYS A 299 1.51 6.80 -14.03
CA LYS A 299 1.70 8.03 -14.80
C LYS A 299 1.01 9.23 -14.16
N ALA A 300 -0.18 9.05 -13.59
CA ALA A 300 -0.88 10.09 -12.85
C ALA A 300 -0.08 10.52 -11.61
N LEU A 301 0.41 9.58 -10.80
CA LEU A 301 1.29 9.89 -9.67
C LEU A 301 2.53 10.69 -10.12
N LEU A 302 3.20 10.26 -11.19
CA LEU A 302 4.38 10.94 -11.71
C LEU A 302 4.05 12.35 -12.23
N GLY A 303 2.92 12.51 -12.93
CA GLY A 303 2.46 13.81 -13.42
C GLY A 303 2.15 14.79 -12.29
N MET A 304 1.53 14.31 -11.21
CA MET A 304 1.17 15.14 -10.04
C MET A 304 2.38 15.74 -9.32
N VAL A 305 3.59 15.20 -9.49
CA VAL A 305 4.82 15.83 -8.98
C VAL A 305 4.97 17.27 -9.48
N GLN A 306 4.50 17.55 -10.71
CA GLN A 306 4.67 18.86 -11.36
C GLN A 306 3.89 19.98 -10.66
N CYS A 307 2.91 19.68 -9.80
CA CYS A 307 2.19 20.72 -9.05
C CYS A 307 3.07 21.42 -8.00
N GLY A 308 4.24 20.85 -7.66
CA GLY A 308 5.20 21.45 -6.72
C GLY A 308 4.75 21.49 -5.25
N HIS A 309 3.53 21.05 -4.94
CA HIS A 309 2.99 21.10 -3.59
C HIS A 309 3.53 19.96 -2.72
N SER A 310 4.16 20.28 -1.59
CA SER A 310 4.88 19.32 -0.73
C SER A 310 4.03 18.13 -0.31
N ASP A 311 2.77 18.37 0.06
CA ASP A 311 1.86 17.32 0.54
C ASP A 311 1.46 16.35 -0.58
N VAL A 312 1.30 16.84 -1.81
CA VAL A 312 0.99 16.01 -2.97
C VAL A 312 2.19 15.12 -3.26
N VAL A 313 3.38 15.72 -3.32
CA VAL A 313 4.64 14.97 -3.54
C VAL A 313 4.88 13.95 -2.44
N ALA A 314 4.55 14.25 -1.18
CA ALA A 314 4.64 13.29 -0.08
C ALA A 314 3.75 12.05 -0.33
N GLN A 315 2.51 12.23 -0.80
CA GLN A 315 1.62 11.13 -1.15
C GLN A 315 2.10 10.34 -2.36
N VAL A 316 2.63 11.03 -3.38
CA VAL A 316 3.23 10.40 -4.56
C VAL A 316 4.43 9.52 -4.17
N ALA A 317 5.37 10.09 -3.38
CA ALA A 317 6.52 9.35 -2.89
C ALA A 317 6.10 8.14 -2.05
N ARG A 318 5.10 8.30 -1.17
CA ARG A 318 4.50 7.20 -0.40
C ARG A 318 3.96 6.10 -1.31
N GLY A 319 3.25 6.47 -2.38
CA GLY A 319 2.72 5.54 -3.37
C GLY A 319 3.81 4.73 -4.07
N PHE A 320 4.88 5.38 -4.52
CA PHE A 320 6.00 4.67 -5.15
C PHE A 320 6.78 3.79 -4.16
N ALA A 321 6.94 4.23 -2.90
CA ALA A 321 7.56 3.42 -1.86
C ALA A 321 6.73 2.15 -1.58
N ASN A 322 5.41 2.28 -1.46
CA ASN A 322 4.50 1.14 -1.26
C ASN A 322 4.58 0.16 -2.44
N PHE A 323 4.57 0.68 -3.67
CA PHE A 323 4.64 -0.12 -4.88
C PHE A 323 5.96 -0.91 -4.96
N ALA A 324 7.10 -0.22 -4.84
CA ALA A 324 8.42 -0.85 -4.90
C ALA A 324 8.61 -1.86 -3.76
N LYS A 325 8.16 -1.55 -2.54
CA LYS A 325 8.21 -2.45 -1.40
C LYS A 325 7.43 -3.73 -1.67
N CYS A 326 6.21 -3.65 -2.20
CA CYS A 326 5.41 -4.82 -2.53
C CYS A 326 6.05 -5.65 -3.65
N GLU A 327 6.54 -5.03 -4.72
CA GLU A 327 7.28 -5.76 -5.77
C GLU A 327 8.52 -6.48 -5.22
N SER A 328 9.28 -5.84 -4.33
CA SER A 328 10.48 -6.46 -3.73
C SER A 328 10.16 -7.66 -2.82
N ARG A 329 9.00 -7.67 -2.15
CA ARG A 329 8.58 -8.79 -1.29
C ARG A 329 8.24 -10.04 -2.09
N VAL A 330 7.63 -9.86 -3.26
CA VAL A 330 7.36 -10.97 -4.19
C VAL A 330 8.67 -11.62 -4.62
N PHE A 331 9.73 -10.84 -4.85
CA PHE A 331 11.03 -11.37 -5.24
C PHE A 331 11.63 -12.29 -4.15
N VAL A 332 11.54 -11.89 -2.88
CA VAL A 332 12.07 -12.68 -1.73
C VAL A 332 11.29 -13.99 -1.50
N ILE A 333 9.99 -14.03 -1.82
CA ILE A 333 9.13 -15.22 -1.59
C ILE A 333 9.12 -16.17 -2.81
N VAL A 334 9.41 -15.67 -4.01
CA VAL A 334 9.13 -16.37 -5.29
C VAL A 334 10.40 -16.80 -6.05
N CYS A 335 11.56 -16.91 -5.39
CA CYS A 335 12.66 -17.71 -5.94
C CYS A 335 12.31 -19.21 -6.12
N SER A 336 11.15 -19.66 -5.61
CA SER A 336 10.71 -21.06 -5.68
C SER A 336 9.60 -21.37 -6.70
N LYS A 337 8.88 -20.39 -7.28
CA LYS A 337 7.68 -20.67 -8.15
C LYS A 337 7.47 -19.78 -9.39
N GLY A 338 8.43 -18.93 -9.76
CA GLY A 338 8.63 -18.59 -11.18
C GLY A 338 7.76 -17.51 -11.86
N HIS A 339 7.11 -16.57 -11.18
CA HIS A 339 6.39 -15.47 -11.86
C HIS A 339 6.69 -14.07 -11.29
N ARG A 340 7.80 -13.48 -11.75
CA ARG A 340 7.92 -12.20 -12.50
C ARG A 340 9.40 -12.01 -12.84
N LYS A 341 9.80 -12.34 -14.06
CA LYS A 341 11.05 -11.85 -14.67
C LYS A 341 10.73 -10.51 -15.33
N GLY A 342 11.58 -9.52 -15.15
CA GLY A 342 11.44 -8.21 -15.76
C GLY A 342 11.67 -7.06 -14.78
N ARG A 343 11.96 -5.90 -15.36
CA ARG A 343 12.11 -4.64 -14.64
C ARG A 343 10.80 -4.19 -13.98
N SER A 344 10.92 -3.39 -12.94
CA SER A 344 9.77 -2.80 -12.24
C SER A 344 8.90 -1.96 -13.18
N LEU A 345 7.58 -2.04 -12.98
CA LEU A 345 6.62 -1.23 -13.73
C LEU A 345 6.77 0.28 -13.45
N LEU A 346 7.37 0.65 -12.31
CA LEU A 346 7.73 2.05 -11.98
C LEU A 346 8.84 2.55 -12.91
N ILE A 347 9.85 1.72 -13.17
CA ILE A 347 10.95 2.07 -14.08
C ILE A 347 10.44 2.23 -15.50
N GLU A 348 9.56 1.32 -15.93
CA GLU A 348 8.93 1.41 -17.25
C GLU A 348 8.15 2.70 -17.50
N ASP A 349 7.52 3.26 -16.46
CA ASP A 349 6.78 4.52 -16.53
C ASP A 349 7.66 5.74 -16.20
N GLY A 350 8.98 5.58 -16.13
CA GLY A 350 9.95 6.67 -16.01
C GLY A 350 10.13 7.24 -14.60
N VAL A 351 9.60 6.58 -13.57
CA VAL A 351 9.63 7.07 -12.19
C VAL A 351 11.05 7.17 -11.63
N LEU A 352 11.95 6.28 -12.06
CA LEU A 352 13.32 6.20 -11.58
C LEU A 352 14.13 7.49 -11.81
N ASN A 353 13.96 8.13 -12.96
CA ASN A 353 14.65 9.38 -13.28
C ASN A 353 14.26 10.48 -12.29
N TRP A 354 12.97 10.59 -11.98
CA TRP A 354 12.50 11.56 -10.99
C TRP A 354 13.07 11.28 -9.60
N MET A 355 13.13 10.01 -9.18
CA MET A 355 13.70 9.67 -7.87
C MET A 355 15.20 10.01 -7.78
N ALA A 356 15.96 9.71 -8.84
CA ALA A 356 17.39 9.97 -8.89
C ALA A 356 17.73 11.47 -8.83
N THR A 357 16.86 12.35 -9.34
CA THR A 357 17.10 13.79 -9.32
C THR A 357 16.54 14.51 -8.09
N SER A 358 15.58 13.92 -7.37
CA SER A 358 14.73 14.66 -6.43
C SER A 358 14.83 14.22 -4.96
N SER A 359 15.66 13.22 -4.66
CA SER A 359 15.85 12.70 -3.30
C SER A 359 16.24 13.78 -2.27
N ALA A 360 17.21 14.64 -2.59
CA ALA A 360 17.76 15.63 -1.66
C ALA A 360 16.89 16.89 -1.49
N THR A 361 15.96 17.15 -2.43
CA THR A 361 15.26 18.45 -2.53
C THR A 361 14.03 18.56 -1.65
N PHE A 362 13.51 17.46 -1.11
CA PHE A 362 12.27 17.45 -0.33
C PHE A 362 12.49 17.30 1.19
N SER A 363 11.40 17.47 1.94
CA SER A 363 11.35 17.27 3.39
C SER A 363 11.89 15.89 3.80
N ALA A 364 12.37 15.74 5.04
CA ALA A 364 12.87 14.47 5.55
C ALA A 364 11.85 13.31 5.43
N SER A 365 10.56 13.60 5.61
CA SER A 365 9.48 12.60 5.50
C SER A 365 9.27 12.13 4.06
N THR A 366 9.21 13.07 3.10
CA THR A 366 9.07 12.75 1.67
C THR A 366 10.31 12.05 1.14
N ARG A 367 11.49 12.58 1.49
CA ARG A 367 12.79 12.00 1.13
C ARG A 367 12.87 10.54 1.56
N ARG A 368 12.49 10.21 2.79
CA ARG A 368 12.46 8.83 3.28
C ARG A 368 11.68 7.89 2.35
N HIS A 369 10.53 8.31 1.84
CA HIS A 369 9.76 7.47 0.92
C HIS A 369 10.49 7.26 -0.42
N ILE A 370 11.12 8.31 -0.95
CA ILE A 370 11.94 8.22 -2.17
C ILE A 370 13.12 7.26 -1.96
N GLU A 371 13.84 7.42 -0.85
CA GLU A 371 14.99 6.57 -0.49
C GLU A 371 14.56 5.10 -0.35
N LEU A 372 13.47 4.83 0.37
CA LEU A 372 12.93 3.47 0.51
C LEU A 372 12.53 2.88 -0.84
N SER A 373 11.91 3.66 -1.72
CA SER A 373 11.51 3.19 -3.04
C SER A 373 12.74 2.79 -3.87
N LEU A 374 13.78 3.63 -3.91
CA LEU A 374 15.04 3.33 -4.59
C LEU A 374 15.71 2.06 -4.04
N CYS A 375 15.81 1.93 -2.71
CA CYS A 375 16.39 0.74 -2.09
C CYS A 375 15.60 -0.55 -2.38
N HIS A 376 14.27 -0.46 -2.49
CA HIS A 376 13.44 -1.61 -2.87
C HIS A 376 13.58 -1.96 -4.36
N LEU A 377 13.66 -0.95 -5.24
CA LEU A 377 13.91 -1.17 -6.67
C LEU A 377 15.28 -1.79 -6.92
N ALA A 378 16.30 -1.39 -6.16
CA ALA A 378 17.68 -1.88 -6.28
C ALA A 378 17.87 -3.35 -5.89
N GLN A 379 16.91 -3.95 -5.18
CA GLN A 379 16.94 -5.38 -4.84
C GLN A 379 16.57 -6.30 -6.00
N ASN A 380 15.98 -5.77 -7.07
CA ASN A 380 15.69 -6.56 -8.28
C ASN A 380 16.82 -6.39 -9.29
N GLU A 381 17.52 -7.49 -9.60
CA GLU A 381 18.63 -7.51 -10.55
C GLU A 381 18.22 -7.05 -11.97
N ASP A 382 16.97 -7.25 -12.38
CA ASP A 382 16.49 -6.78 -13.69
C ASP A 382 16.44 -5.24 -13.80
N ASN A 383 16.47 -4.53 -12.67
CA ASN A 383 16.49 -3.06 -12.63
C ASN A 383 17.91 -2.48 -12.73
N THR A 384 18.94 -3.30 -12.54
CA THR A 384 20.35 -2.91 -12.37
C THR A 384 20.83 -1.92 -13.42
N LEU A 385 20.66 -2.27 -14.71
CA LEU A 385 21.17 -1.46 -15.82
C LEU A 385 20.54 -0.08 -15.86
N GLU A 386 19.25 0.02 -15.56
CA GLU A 386 18.54 1.30 -15.60
C GLU A 386 18.89 2.16 -14.39
N ILE A 387 19.09 1.54 -13.22
CA ILE A 387 19.58 2.22 -12.01
C ILE A 387 20.98 2.82 -12.23
N ILE A 388 21.86 2.11 -12.94
CA ILE A 388 23.17 2.66 -13.35
C ILE A 388 22.95 3.86 -14.27
N ARG A 389 22.20 3.67 -15.37
CA ARG A 389 21.99 4.69 -16.41
C ARG A 389 21.33 5.97 -15.91
N SER A 390 20.38 5.86 -14.99
CA SER A 390 19.66 7.02 -14.43
C SER A 390 20.47 7.79 -13.38
N GLY A 391 21.69 7.33 -13.06
CA GLY A 391 22.48 7.88 -11.95
C GLY A 391 21.98 7.45 -10.56
N GLY A 392 21.07 6.47 -10.48
CA GLY A 392 20.50 5.97 -9.23
C GLY A 392 21.53 5.38 -8.28
N ILE A 393 22.66 4.87 -8.78
CA ILE A 393 23.78 4.41 -7.95
C ILE A 393 24.35 5.50 -7.05
N LYS A 394 24.53 6.72 -7.57
CA LYS A 394 25.05 7.84 -6.77
C LYS A 394 24.13 8.13 -5.59
N GLU A 395 22.83 8.04 -5.84
CA GLU A 395 21.82 8.22 -4.82
C GLU A 395 21.81 7.07 -3.81
N LEU A 396 21.95 5.81 -4.24
CA LEU A 396 22.06 4.66 -3.33
C LEU A 396 23.29 4.77 -2.42
N ILE A 397 24.44 5.21 -2.94
CA ILE A 397 25.64 5.47 -2.14
C ILE A 397 25.35 6.56 -1.10
N ARG A 398 24.78 7.69 -1.53
CA ARG A 398 24.39 8.78 -0.63
C ARG A 398 23.47 8.29 0.47
N ILE A 399 22.42 7.53 0.12
CA ILE A 399 21.48 6.95 1.09
C ILE A 399 22.20 6.06 2.10
N SER A 400 23.11 5.20 1.65
CA SER A 400 23.84 4.27 2.51
C SER A 400 24.69 4.95 3.60
N GLN A 401 25.08 6.21 3.37
CA GLN A 401 25.96 7.00 4.24
C GLN A 401 25.18 8.05 5.04
N GLU A 402 24.26 8.77 4.39
CA GLU A 402 23.66 10.00 4.90
C GLU A 402 22.18 9.87 5.31
N SER A 403 21.50 8.77 4.94
CA SER A 403 20.09 8.63 5.29
C SER A 403 19.91 8.70 6.81
N SER A 404 18.89 9.40 7.27
CA SER A 404 18.63 9.60 8.71
C SER A 404 18.22 8.31 9.41
N ARG A 405 17.71 7.31 8.66
CA ARG A 405 17.27 6.04 9.23
C ARG A 405 18.23 4.91 8.96
N GLU A 406 18.57 4.19 10.02
CA GLU A 406 19.49 3.06 9.96
C GLU A 406 18.98 1.90 9.11
N ASP A 407 17.68 1.59 9.16
CA ASP A 407 17.08 0.54 8.34
C ASP A 407 17.23 0.83 6.84
N THR A 408 17.09 2.09 6.45
CA THR A 408 17.18 2.55 5.06
C THR A 408 18.64 2.55 4.60
N ARG A 409 19.58 2.98 5.45
CA ARG A 409 21.02 2.86 5.20
C ARG A 409 21.42 1.40 4.97
N ASN A 410 20.98 0.50 5.85
CA ASN A 410 21.31 -0.92 5.77
C ASN A 410 20.70 -1.57 4.52
N LEU A 411 19.50 -1.17 4.13
CA LEU A 411 18.87 -1.66 2.89
C LEU A 411 19.65 -1.21 1.65
N ALA A 412 20.12 0.04 1.62
CA ALA A 412 20.96 0.56 0.54
C ALA A 412 22.29 -0.19 0.45
N LYS A 413 23.00 -0.35 1.58
CA LYS A 413 24.26 -1.13 1.64
C LYS A 413 24.06 -2.54 1.12
N LYS A 414 23.04 -3.24 1.63
CA LYS A 414 22.71 -4.59 1.17
C LYS A 414 22.48 -4.64 -0.33
N ALA A 415 21.72 -3.69 -0.90
CA ALA A 415 21.48 -3.65 -2.34
C ALA A 415 22.77 -3.45 -3.14
N LEU A 416 23.65 -2.53 -2.72
CA LEU A 416 24.95 -2.27 -3.35
C LEU A 416 25.89 -3.48 -3.27
N ASP A 417 25.96 -4.13 -2.11
CA ASP A 417 26.86 -5.28 -1.87
C ASP A 417 26.37 -6.55 -2.57
N SER A 418 25.05 -6.74 -2.65
CA SER A 418 24.45 -7.95 -3.23
C SER A 418 24.55 -8.03 -4.76
N ASN A 419 24.80 -6.91 -5.43
CA ASN A 419 24.78 -6.82 -6.88
C ASN A 419 26.19 -6.52 -7.44
N PRO A 420 26.84 -7.50 -8.12
CA PRO A 420 28.18 -7.34 -8.64
C PRO A 420 28.34 -6.17 -9.62
N ALA A 421 27.29 -5.87 -10.40
CA ALA A 421 27.34 -4.77 -11.36
C ALA A 421 27.35 -3.40 -10.67
N PHE A 422 26.68 -3.27 -9.53
CA PHE A 422 26.77 -2.05 -8.72
C PHE A 422 28.18 -1.88 -8.15
N SER A 423 28.77 -2.95 -7.61
CA SER A 423 30.15 -2.91 -7.12
C SER A 423 31.15 -2.53 -8.24
N ALA A 424 31.00 -3.08 -9.43
CA ALA A 424 31.84 -2.74 -10.58
C ALA A 424 31.73 -1.25 -10.97
N GLU A 425 30.52 -0.69 -11.00
CA GLU A 425 30.31 0.73 -11.31
C GLU A 425 30.91 1.65 -10.23
N ILE A 426 30.77 1.29 -8.95
CA ILE A 426 31.34 2.06 -7.84
C ILE A 426 32.87 2.12 -7.92
N HIS A 427 33.53 1.03 -8.35
CA HIS A 427 34.97 1.01 -8.55
C HIS A 427 35.44 1.73 -9.84
N ALA A 428 34.53 1.94 -10.80
CA ALA A 428 34.81 2.62 -12.05
C ALA A 428 34.63 4.15 -11.97
N THR A 429 33.95 4.65 -10.93
CA THR A 429 33.63 6.07 -10.71
C THR A 429 34.55 6.68 -9.66
#